data_AF-A0A7Z9E511-F1
#
_entry.id   AF-A0A7Z9E511-F1
#
_cell.length_a   1.000
_cell.length_b   1.000
_cell.length_c   1.000
_cell.angle_alpha   90.00
_cell.angle_beta   90.00
_cell.angle_gamma   90.00
#
_symmetry.space_group_name_H-M   'P 1'
#
loop_
_entity.id
_entity.type
_entity.pdbx_description
1 polymer ?
#
loop_
_entity_poly.entity_id
_entity_poly.type
_entity_poly.pdbx_seq_one_letter_code
_entity_poly.pdbx_strand_id
1 'polypeptide(L)'
;MVNEIYEANPLESRPTVQFRELFPPIYKEEQLKQAEAIKVKFDELFNAASIQNKRLKTEKGPILRIQTQKGTEIEVSNLTQYKHSALFGVNGELKQSNGTFPQLNIKIVENQKGLHQTTHRWKVLAQVGNHLASDDSSEFLPLGTLSEHSRQTLTSLLNEESLARIKSGEGLITKNVSVEVASPLSQRQVKLMFRKAYDFLGEFNKTIPQEQKRAMAAACWHLGTNRGRVFSLSGVKKKIKVIFFW
;
A
#
# COMPACT_ATOMS: atom_id res chain seq x y z
N MET A 1 6.72 15.15 38.13
CA MET A 1 7.17 16.53 37.81
C MET A 1 7.75 16.51 36.42
N VAL A 2 7.04 17.06 35.44
CA VAL A 2 7.61 17.37 34.13
C VAL A 2 8.26 18.75 34.29
N ASN A 3 9.49 18.92 33.79
CA ASN A 3 10.30 20.13 33.98
C ASN A 3 9.52 21.39 33.60
N GLU A 4 9.18 22.23 34.57
CA GLU A 4 8.50 23.54 34.40
C GLU A 4 9.22 24.45 33.39
N ILE A 5 10.53 24.26 33.24
CA ILE A 5 11.40 24.95 32.27
C ILE A 5 10.96 24.69 30.80
N TYR A 6 10.43 23.49 30.49
CA TYR A 6 10.01 23.13 29.14
C TYR A 6 8.63 23.71 28.76
N GLU A 7 7.74 23.95 29.73
CA GLU A 7 6.44 24.60 29.49
C GLU A 7 6.59 26.11 29.28
N ALA A 8 7.55 26.74 29.96
CA ALA A 8 7.83 28.16 29.81
C ALA A 8 8.53 28.51 28.47
N ASN A 9 9.24 27.57 27.86
CA ASN A 9 9.95 27.76 26.60
C ASN A 9 9.65 26.61 25.62
N PRO A 10 8.41 26.51 25.10
CA PRO A 10 8.11 25.55 24.05
C PRO A 10 9.01 25.86 22.84
N LEU A 11 9.85 24.91 22.45
CA LEU A 11 10.67 25.02 21.25
C LEU A 11 9.75 25.15 20.03
N GLU A 12 9.52 26.38 19.57
CA GLU A 12 8.73 26.61 18.38
C GLU A 12 9.42 25.95 17.18
N SER A 13 8.68 25.08 16.49
CA SER A 13 9.18 24.44 15.28
C SER A 13 9.36 25.51 14.20
N ARG A 14 10.60 25.99 14.00
CA ARG A 14 10.87 27.02 12.99
C ARG A 14 10.47 26.54 11.59
N PRO A 15 9.86 27.41 10.75
CA PRO A 15 9.46 27.03 9.40
C PRO A 15 10.71 26.73 8.56
N THR A 16 10.71 25.59 7.84
CA THR A 16 11.86 25.21 6.99
C THR A 16 12.07 26.13 5.79
N VAL A 17 11.21 27.13 5.58
CA VAL A 17 11.33 28.15 4.54
C VAL A 17 12.59 28.99 4.74
N GLN A 18 13.00 29.21 6.00
CA GLN A 18 14.26 29.91 6.33
C GLN A 18 15.51 29.20 5.75
N PHE A 19 15.42 27.90 5.45
CA PHE A 19 16.53 27.15 4.86
C PHE A 19 16.55 27.18 3.34
N ARG A 20 15.56 27.81 2.70
CA ARG A 20 15.54 28.00 1.25
C ARG A 20 16.71 28.88 0.82
N GLU A 21 17.00 29.92 1.60
CA GLU A 21 18.06 30.89 1.33
C GLU A 21 19.48 30.33 1.52
N LEU A 22 19.63 29.12 2.09
CA LEU A 22 20.94 28.46 2.21
C LEU A 22 21.58 28.17 0.85
N PHE A 23 20.78 28.01 -0.20
CA PHE A 23 21.28 27.77 -1.55
C PHE A 23 20.62 28.78 -2.50
N PRO A 24 21.35 29.82 -2.97
CA PRO A 24 20.79 30.74 -3.95
C PRO A 24 20.38 29.99 -5.22
N PRO A 25 19.38 30.49 -5.98
CA PRO A 25 18.88 29.86 -7.21
C PRO A 25 19.88 30.03 -8.37
N ILE A 26 21.05 29.41 -8.25
CA ILE A 26 22.12 29.38 -9.25
C ILE A 26 21.80 28.45 -10.44
N TYR A 27 20.57 27.95 -10.51
CA TYR A 27 20.13 26.95 -11.49
C TYR A 27 19.26 27.55 -12.58
N LYS A 28 19.30 26.94 -13.76
CA LYS A 28 18.43 27.29 -14.89
C LYS A 28 17.05 26.63 -14.75
N GLU A 29 16.03 27.19 -15.41
CA GLU A 29 14.68 26.61 -15.41
C GLU A 29 14.64 25.17 -15.93
N GLU A 30 15.50 24.84 -16.91
CA GLU A 30 15.66 23.48 -17.44
C GLU A 30 16.11 22.49 -16.36
N GLN A 31 17.05 22.89 -15.51
CA GLN A 31 17.55 22.07 -14.40
C GLN A 31 16.46 21.87 -13.34
N LEU A 32 15.61 22.87 -13.13
CA LEU A 32 14.46 22.74 -12.24
C LEU A 32 13.44 21.73 -12.78
N LYS A 33 13.09 21.80 -14.07
CA LYS A 33 12.20 20.84 -14.73
C LYS A 33 12.76 19.42 -14.70
N GLN A 34 14.07 19.28 -14.92
CA GLN A 34 14.76 17.99 -14.81
C GLN A 34 14.68 17.44 -13.39
N ALA A 35 14.97 18.27 -12.38
CA ALA A 35 14.86 17.88 -10.98
C ALA A 35 13.42 17.51 -10.58
N GLU A 36 12.40 18.18 -11.13
CA GLU A 36 10.98 17.81 -10.95
C GLU A 36 10.68 16.42 -11.51
N ALA A 37 11.08 16.14 -12.76
CA ALA A 37 10.84 14.83 -13.39
C ALA A 37 11.53 13.68 -12.63
N ILE A 38 12.79 13.90 -12.20
CA ILE A 38 13.54 12.91 -11.43
C ILE A 38 12.91 12.69 -10.06
N LYS A 39 12.44 13.75 -9.39
CA LYS A 39 11.73 13.64 -8.12
C LYS A 39 10.45 12.81 -8.26
N VAL A 40 9.64 13.06 -9.28
CA VAL A 40 8.40 12.29 -9.52
C VAL A 40 8.71 10.81 -9.65
N LYS A 41 9.69 10.46 -10.50
CA LYS A 41 10.08 9.06 -10.72
C LYS A 41 10.68 8.41 -9.46
N PHE A 42 11.49 9.14 -8.70
CA PHE A 42 12.00 8.66 -7.42
C PHE A 42 10.87 8.42 -6.42
N ASP A 43 9.94 9.37 -6.29
CA ASP A 43 8.79 9.29 -5.39
C ASP A 43 7.90 8.10 -5.76
N GLU A 44 7.66 7.83 -7.05
CA GLU A 44 6.94 6.64 -7.51
C GLU A 44 7.61 5.34 -7.02
N LEU A 45 8.91 5.19 -7.26
CA LEU A 45 9.67 4.00 -6.84
C LEU A 45 9.70 3.85 -5.32
N PHE A 46 9.94 4.96 -4.60
CA PHE A 46 10.03 4.98 -3.15
C PHE A 46 8.67 4.72 -2.49
N ASN A 47 7.59 5.28 -3.05
CA ASN A 47 6.23 5.05 -2.57
C ASN A 47 5.81 3.60 -2.82
N ALA A 48 6.12 3.03 -3.98
CA ALA A 48 5.89 1.61 -4.26
C ALA A 48 6.61 0.71 -3.23
N ALA A 49 7.89 0.96 -2.98
CA ALA A 49 8.66 0.25 -1.95
C ALA A 49 8.07 0.43 -0.54
N SER A 50 7.64 1.64 -0.20
CA SER A 50 7.02 1.97 1.08
C SER A 50 5.68 1.28 1.30
N ILE A 51 4.86 1.17 0.25
CA ILE A 51 3.60 0.41 0.28
C ILE A 51 3.92 -1.05 0.57
N GLN A 52 4.87 -1.66 -0.15
CA GLN A 52 5.24 -3.06 0.06
C GLN A 52 5.84 -3.32 1.45
N ASN A 53 6.64 -2.38 1.97
CA ASN A 53 7.17 -2.48 3.34
C ASN A 53 6.08 -2.42 4.41
N LYS A 54 5.05 -1.58 4.21
CA LYS A 54 3.89 -1.55 5.09
C LYS A 54 3.13 -2.87 5.03
N ARG A 55 2.86 -3.39 3.82
CA ARG A 55 2.21 -4.69 3.62
C ARG A 55 2.95 -5.80 4.36
N LEU A 56 4.27 -5.90 4.23
CA LEU A 56 5.06 -6.92 4.93
C LEU A 56 4.89 -6.88 6.46
N LYS A 57 4.69 -5.70 7.04
CA LYS A 57 4.46 -5.55 8.49
C LYS A 57 3.04 -5.93 8.91
N THR A 58 2.04 -5.71 8.06
CA THR A 58 0.62 -5.86 8.38
C THR A 58 -0.02 -7.14 7.84
N GLU A 59 0.56 -7.75 6.80
CA GLU A 59 0.03 -8.88 6.03
C GLU A 59 1.05 -10.02 6.08
N LYS A 60 1.01 -10.81 7.15
CA LYS A 60 1.98 -11.90 7.36
C LYS A 60 1.54 -13.16 6.61
N GLY A 61 2.50 -13.78 5.92
CA GLY A 61 2.32 -15.09 5.28
C GLY A 61 1.79 -15.01 3.85
N PRO A 62 1.27 -16.13 3.31
CA PRO A 62 0.79 -16.24 1.93
C PRO A 62 -0.37 -15.28 1.65
N ILE A 63 -0.41 -14.79 0.41
CA ILE A 63 -1.47 -13.92 -0.10
C ILE A 63 -2.32 -14.74 -1.08
N LEU A 64 -3.63 -14.54 -1.03
CA LEU A 64 -4.55 -15.13 -1.97
C LEU A 64 -4.97 -14.07 -2.98
N ARG A 65 -4.67 -14.29 -4.24
CA ARG A 65 -5.20 -13.49 -5.34
C ARG A 65 -6.49 -14.12 -5.82
N ILE A 66 -7.51 -13.30 -5.90
CA ILE A 66 -8.87 -13.69 -6.23
C ILE A 66 -9.29 -12.83 -7.42
N GLN A 67 -9.62 -13.46 -8.54
CA GLN A 67 -10.11 -12.74 -9.71
C GLN A 67 -11.59 -13.02 -9.92
N THR A 68 -12.40 -11.98 -9.71
CA THR A 68 -13.86 -12.03 -9.88
C THR A 68 -14.25 -12.19 -11.34
N GLN A 69 -15.47 -12.71 -11.61
CA GLN A 69 -16.01 -12.82 -12.97
C GLN A 69 -16.08 -11.47 -13.71
N LYS A 70 -16.15 -10.36 -12.97
CA LYS A 70 -16.13 -8.99 -13.50
C LYS A 70 -14.72 -8.52 -13.87
N GLY A 71 -13.70 -9.37 -13.74
CA GLY A 71 -12.29 -9.06 -14.00
C GLY A 71 -11.59 -8.29 -12.88
N THR A 72 -12.27 -7.97 -11.78
CA THR A 72 -11.65 -7.29 -10.63
C THR A 72 -10.78 -8.25 -9.84
N GLU A 73 -9.52 -7.90 -9.63
CA GLU A 73 -8.57 -8.64 -8.81
C GLU A 73 -8.56 -8.10 -7.37
N ILE A 74 -8.66 -9.02 -6.41
CA ILE A 74 -8.62 -8.71 -4.98
C ILE A 74 -7.63 -9.61 -4.26
N GLU A 75 -6.86 -9.05 -3.33
CA GLU A 75 -5.86 -9.75 -2.55
C GLU A 75 -6.36 -9.97 -1.12
N VAL A 76 -6.33 -11.22 -0.64
CA VAL A 76 -6.69 -11.61 0.72
C VAL A 76 -5.44 -12.05 1.46
N SER A 77 -5.27 -11.55 2.67
CA SER A 77 -4.12 -11.75 3.55
C SER A 77 -4.54 -12.45 4.86
N ASN A 78 -3.56 -12.75 5.71
CA ASN A 78 -3.74 -13.40 7.01
C ASN A 78 -4.39 -14.80 6.92
N LEU A 79 -4.17 -15.51 5.82
CA LEU A 79 -4.74 -16.85 5.56
C LEU A 79 -4.33 -17.87 6.63
N THR A 80 -3.10 -17.77 7.14
CA THR A 80 -2.55 -18.66 8.18
C THR A 80 -3.20 -18.49 9.55
N GLN A 81 -3.86 -17.36 9.80
CA GLN A 81 -4.61 -17.15 11.04
C GLN A 81 -5.91 -17.94 11.05
N TYR A 82 -6.57 -18.07 9.89
CA TYR A 82 -7.88 -18.69 9.77
C TYR A 82 -7.80 -20.15 9.32
N LYS A 83 -6.71 -20.55 8.63
CA LYS A 83 -6.44 -21.93 8.18
C LYS A 83 -7.64 -22.61 7.52
N HIS A 84 -8.32 -21.88 6.64
CA HIS A 84 -9.54 -22.34 6.00
C HIS A 84 -9.34 -23.66 5.25
N SER A 85 -10.27 -24.62 5.43
CA SER A 85 -10.17 -25.99 4.90
C SER A 85 -10.08 -26.06 3.37
N ALA A 86 -10.57 -25.05 2.65
CA ALA A 86 -10.39 -24.94 1.20
C ALA A 86 -8.92 -24.77 0.79
N LEU A 87 -8.11 -24.08 1.58
CA LEU A 87 -6.71 -23.75 1.28
C LEU A 87 -5.70 -24.57 2.06
N PHE A 88 -6.06 -25.01 3.27
CA PHE A 88 -5.17 -25.74 4.17
C PHE A 88 -5.62 -27.20 4.33
N GLY A 89 -4.67 -28.12 4.32
CA GLY A 89 -4.91 -29.54 4.62
C GLY A 89 -5.14 -29.77 6.11
N VAL A 90 -5.45 -31.02 6.47
CA VAL A 90 -5.70 -31.46 7.86
C VAL A 90 -4.50 -31.15 8.78
N ASN A 91 -3.29 -31.19 8.21
CA ASN A 91 -2.04 -30.93 8.92
C ASN A 91 -1.73 -29.43 9.08
N GLY A 92 -2.61 -28.53 8.60
CA GLY A 92 -2.42 -27.08 8.66
C GLY A 92 -1.40 -26.53 7.66
N GLU A 93 -0.94 -27.35 6.71
CA GLU A 93 -0.12 -26.94 5.58
C GLU A 93 -0.98 -26.44 4.42
N LEU A 94 -0.47 -25.47 3.66
CA LEU A 94 -1.13 -25.03 2.42
C LEU A 94 -1.20 -26.22 1.45
N LYS A 95 -2.39 -26.49 0.92
CA LYS A 95 -2.56 -27.47 -0.15
C LYS A 95 -1.73 -27.00 -1.33
N GLN A 96 -0.66 -27.72 -1.66
CA GLN A 96 0.07 -27.52 -2.91
C GLN A 96 -0.80 -28.08 -4.03
N SER A 97 -1.79 -27.30 -4.50
CA SER A 97 -2.45 -27.62 -5.76
C SER A 97 -1.49 -27.20 -6.87
N ASN A 98 -1.27 -28.10 -7.82
CA ASN A 98 -0.55 -27.82 -9.06
C ASN A 98 -1.32 -26.77 -9.89
N GLY A 99 -1.25 -25.50 -9.48
CA GLY A 99 -1.68 -24.33 -10.24
C GLY A 99 -3.16 -23.94 -10.17
N THR A 100 -4.08 -24.82 -9.78
CA THR A 100 -5.53 -24.50 -9.87
C THR A 100 -6.27 -24.87 -8.60
N PHE A 101 -6.65 -23.87 -7.81
CA PHE A 101 -7.64 -24.05 -6.75
C PHE A 101 -9.04 -24.18 -7.36
N PRO A 102 -9.94 -24.99 -6.77
CA PRO A 102 -11.33 -25.04 -7.20
C PRO A 102 -11.96 -23.65 -7.07
N GLN A 103 -12.89 -23.33 -7.98
CA GLN A 103 -13.64 -22.07 -7.92
C GLN A 103 -14.33 -21.94 -6.56
N LEU A 104 -14.11 -20.81 -5.88
CA LEU A 104 -14.67 -20.56 -4.55
C LEU A 104 -15.80 -19.53 -4.64
N ASN A 105 -16.83 -19.73 -3.81
CA ASN A 105 -17.81 -18.70 -3.52
C ASN A 105 -17.33 -17.91 -2.30
N ILE A 106 -17.20 -16.61 -2.45
CA ILE A 106 -16.68 -15.72 -1.40
C ILE A 106 -17.73 -14.71 -0.99
N LYS A 107 -17.69 -14.31 0.29
CA LYS A 107 -18.52 -13.26 0.85
C LYS A 107 -17.66 -12.24 1.58
N ILE A 108 -17.76 -10.97 1.22
CA ILE A 108 -17.02 -9.88 1.86
C ILE A 108 -17.92 -9.19 2.88
N VAL A 109 -17.46 -9.08 4.13
CA VAL A 109 -18.21 -8.48 5.25
C VAL A 109 -17.34 -7.53 6.07
N GLU A 110 -17.95 -6.58 6.78
CA GLU A 110 -17.22 -5.74 7.72
C GLU A 110 -16.74 -6.53 8.94
N ASN A 111 -15.51 -6.25 9.36
CA ASN A 111 -14.88 -6.88 10.51
C ASN A 111 -15.28 -6.12 11.78
N GLN A 112 -16.31 -6.59 12.47
CA GLN A 112 -16.79 -5.99 13.72
C GLN A 112 -15.72 -5.95 14.82
N LYS A 113 -14.84 -6.96 14.91
CA LYS A 113 -13.71 -6.97 15.85
C LYS A 113 -12.61 -5.94 15.50
N GLY A 114 -12.64 -5.40 14.28
CA GLY A 114 -11.66 -4.48 13.73
C GLY A 114 -12.21 -3.07 13.48
N LEU A 115 -13.37 -2.70 14.05
CA LEU A 115 -13.98 -1.39 13.81
C LEU A 115 -13.02 -0.22 14.14
N HIS A 116 -12.22 -0.40 15.20
CA HIS A 116 -11.18 0.55 15.63
C HIS A 116 -9.83 0.36 14.91
N GLN A 117 -9.66 -0.71 14.14
CA GLN A 117 -8.45 -0.91 13.34
C GLN A 117 -8.56 -0.14 12.01
N THR A 118 -7.48 0.55 11.64
CA THR A 118 -7.40 1.25 10.36
C THR A 118 -7.09 0.28 9.21
N THR A 119 -6.43 -0.84 9.52
CA THR A 119 -6.07 -1.93 8.60
C THR A 119 -7.04 -3.11 8.76
N HIS A 120 -7.24 -3.91 7.70
CA HIS A 120 -8.00 -5.17 7.76
C HIS A 120 -9.47 -5.06 8.21
N ARG A 121 -10.13 -3.95 7.83
CA ARG A 121 -11.54 -3.67 8.15
C ARG A 121 -12.52 -4.63 7.50
N TRP A 122 -12.18 -5.24 6.37
CA TRP A 122 -13.07 -6.17 5.68
C TRP A 122 -12.53 -7.60 5.78
N LYS A 123 -13.42 -8.53 6.13
CA LYS A 123 -13.17 -9.96 6.16
C LYS A 123 -13.71 -10.61 4.91
N VAL A 124 -12.98 -11.61 4.43
CA VAL A 124 -13.42 -12.47 3.34
C VAL A 124 -13.77 -13.82 3.95
N LEU A 125 -15.00 -14.25 3.71
CA LEU A 125 -15.48 -15.58 4.06
C LEU A 125 -15.55 -16.41 2.78
N ALA A 126 -15.30 -17.72 2.89
CA ALA A 126 -15.47 -18.67 1.80
C ALA A 126 -16.49 -19.73 2.21
N GLN A 127 -17.23 -20.24 1.22
CA GLN A 127 -18.18 -21.32 1.43
C GLN A 127 -17.43 -22.64 1.70
N VAL A 128 -17.94 -23.42 2.65
CA VAL A 128 -17.45 -24.78 2.94
C VAL A 128 -18.48 -25.80 2.47
N GLY A 129 -18.09 -26.66 1.53
CA GLY A 129 -18.92 -27.75 1.00
C GLY A 129 -19.63 -27.44 -0.34
N ASN A 130 -19.76 -28.47 -1.18
CA ASN A 130 -20.50 -28.45 -2.46
C ASN A 130 -21.94 -28.94 -2.30
N HIS A 131 -22.61 -28.62 -1.19
CA HIS A 131 -24.03 -28.93 -1.11
C HIS A 131 -24.80 -27.81 -1.79
N LEU A 132 -25.35 -28.16 -2.96
CA LEU A 132 -26.63 -27.65 -3.46
C LEU A 132 -27.72 -28.03 -2.43
N ALA A 133 -27.61 -27.50 -1.21
CA ALA A 133 -28.70 -27.60 -0.26
C ALA A 133 -29.73 -26.59 -0.71
N SER A 134 -30.94 -27.08 -0.93
CA SER A 134 -32.17 -26.37 -1.22
C SER A 134 -32.65 -25.45 -0.08
N ASP A 135 -31.73 -25.03 0.80
CA ASP A 135 -31.96 -24.15 1.93
C ASP A 135 -30.74 -23.25 2.13
N ASP A 136 -31.00 -21.99 2.50
CA ASP A 136 -30.13 -20.81 2.60
C ASP A 136 -28.97 -20.91 3.61
N SER A 137 -28.53 -22.12 3.95
CA SER A 137 -27.54 -22.44 4.99
C SER A 137 -26.17 -22.83 4.42
N SER A 138 -25.72 -22.16 3.36
CA SER A 138 -24.32 -22.28 2.95
C SER A 138 -23.42 -21.69 4.04
N GLU A 139 -22.75 -22.54 4.81
CA GLU A 139 -21.85 -22.09 5.87
C GLU A 139 -20.63 -21.37 5.26
N PHE A 140 -20.53 -20.07 5.55
CA PHE A 140 -19.40 -19.23 5.18
C PHE A 140 -18.42 -19.15 6.34
N LEU A 141 -17.25 -19.79 6.20
CA LEU A 141 -16.17 -19.71 7.17
C LEU A 141 -15.17 -18.61 6.80
N PRO A 142 -14.49 -18.01 7.78
CA PRO A 142 -13.52 -16.96 7.50
C PRO A 142 -12.31 -17.52 6.76
N LEU A 143 -11.99 -16.90 5.62
CA LEU A 143 -10.84 -17.22 4.78
C LEU A 143 -9.63 -16.36 5.17
N GLY A 144 -9.87 -15.06 5.39
CA GLY A 144 -8.83 -14.08 5.64
C GLY A 144 -9.37 -12.65 5.70
N THR A 145 -8.46 -11.68 5.61
CA THR A 145 -8.79 -10.25 5.59
C THR A 145 -8.35 -9.63 4.28
N LEU A 146 -9.16 -8.73 3.74
CA LEU A 146 -8.85 -8.05 2.49
C LEU A 146 -7.64 -7.11 2.67
N SER A 147 -6.71 -7.13 1.72
CA SER A 147 -5.56 -6.21 1.71
C SER A 147 -6.03 -4.76 1.68
N GLU A 148 -5.22 -3.86 2.24
CA GLU A 148 -5.59 -2.44 2.27
C GLU A 148 -5.73 -1.86 0.85
N HIS A 149 -4.86 -2.29 -0.06
CA HIS A 149 -4.88 -1.86 -1.45
C HIS A 149 -6.15 -2.32 -2.16
N SER A 150 -6.48 -3.62 -2.10
CA SER A 150 -7.69 -4.14 -2.73
C SER A 150 -8.95 -3.53 -2.12
N ARG A 151 -8.95 -3.20 -0.82
CA ARG A 151 -10.04 -2.45 -0.20
C ARG A 151 -10.20 -1.05 -0.78
N GLN A 152 -9.11 -0.32 -1.01
CA GLN A 152 -9.16 1.01 -1.62
C GLN A 152 -9.69 0.91 -3.06
N THR A 153 -9.18 -0.03 -3.85
CA THR A 153 -9.65 -0.28 -5.22
C THR A 153 -11.13 -0.67 -5.26
N LEU A 154 -11.59 -1.56 -4.38
CA LEU A 154 -13.00 -1.92 -4.31
C LEU A 154 -13.87 -0.74 -3.85
N THR A 155 -13.43 0.03 -2.86
CA THR A 155 -14.19 1.21 -2.41
C THR A 155 -14.41 2.21 -3.56
N SER A 156 -13.43 2.38 -4.45
CA SER A 156 -13.59 3.26 -5.62
C SER A 156 -14.49 2.71 -6.73
N LEU A 157 -14.70 1.39 -6.76
CA LEU A 157 -15.48 0.71 -7.81
C LEU A 157 -16.91 0.35 -7.36
N LEU A 158 -17.17 0.29 -6.07
CA LEU A 158 -18.45 -0.13 -5.52
C LEU A 158 -19.42 1.04 -5.32
N ASN A 159 -20.69 0.80 -5.60
CA ASN A 159 -21.79 1.73 -5.32
C ASN A 159 -22.06 1.83 -3.80
N GLU A 160 -22.68 2.94 -3.38
CA GLU A 160 -23.00 3.19 -1.97
C GLU A 160 -23.86 2.08 -1.34
N GLU A 161 -24.81 1.52 -2.10
CA GLU A 161 -25.64 0.40 -1.65
C GLU A 161 -24.79 -0.86 -1.35
N SER A 162 -23.81 -1.16 -2.19
CA SER A 162 -22.92 -2.31 -1.97
C SER A 162 -22.02 -2.10 -0.75
N LEU A 163 -21.58 -0.87 -0.50
CA LEU A 163 -20.86 -0.51 0.70
C LEU A 163 -21.74 -0.61 1.96
N ALA A 164 -23.01 -0.21 1.87
CA ALA A 164 -23.97 -0.36 2.96
C ALA A 164 -24.20 -1.84 3.31
N ARG A 165 -24.31 -2.72 2.31
CA ARG A 165 -24.45 -4.18 2.52
C ARG A 165 -23.23 -4.82 3.18
N ILE A 166 -22.02 -4.34 2.87
CA ILE A 166 -20.79 -4.79 3.54
C ILE A 166 -20.81 -4.39 5.03
N LYS A 167 -21.27 -3.16 5.33
CA LYS A 167 -21.36 -2.64 6.70
C LYS A 167 -22.47 -3.30 7.53
N SER A 168 -23.61 -3.59 6.91
CA SER A 168 -24.75 -4.25 7.58
C SER A 168 -24.50 -5.72 7.88
N GLY A 169 -23.45 -6.32 7.31
CA GLY A 169 -23.12 -7.73 7.47
C GLY A 169 -23.84 -8.67 6.49
N GLU A 170 -24.77 -8.15 5.68
CA GLU A 170 -25.35 -8.89 4.55
C GLU A 170 -24.27 -9.38 3.58
N GLY A 171 -23.22 -8.58 3.42
CA GLY A 171 -22.01 -8.88 2.67
C GLY A 171 -22.19 -8.93 1.15
N LEU A 172 -21.07 -8.80 0.44
CA LEU A 172 -21.04 -8.93 -1.02
C LEU A 172 -20.64 -10.36 -1.40
N ILE A 173 -21.58 -11.12 -1.96
CA ILE A 173 -21.34 -12.49 -2.42
C ILE A 173 -20.85 -12.46 -3.86
N THR A 174 -19.69 -13.05 -4.11
CA THR A 174 -19.16 -13.29 -5.45
C THR A 174 -19.02 -14.80 -5.65
N LYS A 175 -19.64 -15.32 -6.71
CA LYS A 175 -19.66 -16.75 -7.02
C LYS A 175 -18.58 -17.11 -8.03
N ASN A 176 -18.12 -18.36 -7.97
CA ASN A 176 -17.21 -18.99 -8.94
C ASN A 176 -15.95 -18.18 -9.22
N VAL A 177 -15.22 -17.84 -8.18
CA VAL A 177 -14.05 -16.97 -8.27
C VAL A 177 -12.78 -17.80 -8.48
N SER A 178 -11.92 -17.38 -9.39
CA SER A 178 -10.61 -18.02 -9.59
C SER A 178 -9.64 -17.55 -8.51
N VAL A 179 -8.82 -18.49 -8.03
CA VAL A 179 -8.01 -18.31 -6.84
C VAL A 179 -6.60 -18.78 -7.10
N GLU A 180 -5.62 -17.92 -6.80
CA GLU A 180 -4.20 -18.17 -6.91
C GLU A 180 -3.50 -17.84 -5.58
N VAL A 181 -2.63 -18.73 -5.09
CA VAL A 181 -1.83 -18.44 -3.90
C VAL A 181 -0.50 -17.81 -4.34
N ALA A 182 -0.35 -16.53 -4.04
CA ALA A 182 0.88 -15.79 -4.28
C ALA A 182 1.77 -15.77 -3.03
N SER A 183 3.07 -15.89 -3.24
CA SER A 183 4.05 -15.70 -2.17
C SER A 183 4.18 -14.21 -1.84
N PRO A 184 4.26 -13.85 -0.54
CA PRO A 184 4.51 -12.47 -0.16
C PRO A 184 5.93 -12.07 -0.59
N LEU A 185 6.12 -10.78 -0.88
CA LEU A 185 7.47 -10.25 -1.11
C LEU A 185 8.30 -10.40 0.18
N SER A 186 9.51 -10.94 0.04
CA SER A 186 10.45 -11.06 1.14
C SER A 186 11.01 -9.70 1.56
N GLN A 187 11.48 -9.60 2.80
CA GLN A 187 12.15 -8.38 3.29
C GLN A 187 13.37 -8.00 2.44
N ARG A 188 14.08 -8.99 1.88
CA ARG A 188 15.20 -8.79 0.96
C ARG A 188 14.73 -8.12 -0.34
N GLN A 189 13.61 -8.59 -0.92
CA GLN A 189 13.04 -7.99 -2.13
C GLN A 189 12.56 -6.56 -1.88
N VAL A 190 11.90 -6.29 -0.74
CA VAL A 190 11.51 -4.91 -0.37
C VAL A 190 12.75 -4.01 -0.21
N LYS A 191 13.81 -4.52 0.44
CA LYS A 191 15.09 -3.79 0.55
C LYS A 191 15.70 -3.52 -0.83
N LEU A 192 15.61 -4.46 -1.77
CA LEU A 192 16.04 -4.27 -3.15
C LEU A 192 15.20 -3.20 -3.87
N MET A 193 13.89 -3.09 -3.61
CA MET A 193 13.07 -2.03 -4.18
C MET A 193 13.51 -0.63 -3.70
N PHE A 194 13.78 -0.48 -2.40
CA PHE A 194 14.36 0.77 -1.89
C PHE A 194 15.73 1.04 -2.51
N ARG A 195 16.58 0.02 -2.60
CA ARG A 195 17.89 0.15 -3.24
C ARG A 195 17.75 0.62 -4.69
N LYS A 196 16.82 0.06 -5.48
CA LYS A 196 16.55 0.51 -6.85
C LYS A 196 16.17 1.99 -6.93
N ALA A 197 15.38 2.49 -5.99
CA ALA A 197 15.04 3.92 -5.93
C ALA A 197 16.29 4.80 -5.70
N TYR A 198 17.20 4.38 -4.81
CA TYR A 198 18.46 5.08 -4.57
C TYR A 198 19.49 4.91 -5.70
N ASP A 199 19.57 3.72 -6.29
CA ASP A 199 20.44 3.44 -7.44
C ASP A 199 20.04 4.34 -8.63
N PHE A 200 18.74 4.54 -8.85
CA PHE A 200 18.24 5.50 -9.84
C PHE A 200 18.75 6.94 -9.61
N LEU A 201 18.78 7.41 -8.36
CA LEU A 201 19.37 8.72 -8.04
C LEU A 201 20.89 8.73 -8.26
N GLY A 202 21.57 7.63 -7.92
CA GLY A 202 23.00 7.48 -8.15
C GLY A 202 23.37 7.48 -9.63
N GLU A 203 22.58 6.81 -10.48
CA GLU A 203 22.71 6.84 -11.94
C GLU A 203 22.47 8.25 -12.47
N PHE A 204 21.39 8.91 -12.03
CA PHE A 204 21.12 10.30 -12.40
C PHE A 204 22.28 11.23 -12.02
N ASN A 205 22.85 11.11 -10.81
CA ASN A 205 23.98 11.92 -10.38
C ASN A 205 25.21 11.75 -11.30
N LYS A 206 25.47 10.53 -11.79
CA LYS A 206 26.55 10.25 -12.75
C LYS A 206 26.36 10.93 -14.10
N THR A 207 25.11 11.18 -14.52
CA THR A 207 24.83 11.87 -15.80
C THR A 207 25.09 13.38 -15.75
N ILE A 208 25.21 13.97 -14.55
CA ILE A 208 25.36 15.42 -14.39
C ILE A 208 26.85 15.81 -14.48
N PRO A 209 27.22 16.72 -15.41
CA PRO A 209 28.58 17.26 -15.47
C PRO A 209 29.01 17.91 -14.15
N GLN A 210 30.28 17.77 -13.78
CA GLN A 210 30.81 18.24 -12.50
C GLN A 210 30.51 19.74 -12.23
N GLU A 211 30.56 20.56 -13.27
CA GLU A 211 30.27 22.00 -13.21
C GLU A 211 28.81 22.31 -12.88
N GLN A 212 27.89 21.45 -13.32
CA GLN A 212 26.44 21.63 -13.16
C GLN A 212 25.91 20.98 -11.87
N LYS A 213 26.71 20.17 -11.17
CA LYS A 213 26.28 19.47 -9.94
C LYS A 213 25.79 20.43 -8.86
N ARG A 214 26.46 21.56 -8.65
CA ARG A 214 26.06 22.57 -7.66
C ARG A 214 24.70 23.19 -8.01
N ALA A 215 24.51 23.53 -9.29
CA ALA A 215 23.25 24.08 -9.76
C ALA A 215 22.10 23.06 -9.65
N MET A 216 22.35 21.80 -10.04
CA MET A 216 21.35 20.75 -9.90
C MET A 216 21.01 20.45 -8.43
N ALA A 217 22.01 20.43 -7.54
CA ALA A 217 21.79 20.26 -6.10
C ALA A 217 20.94 21.40 -5.54
N ALA A 218 21.20 22.65 -5.94
CA ALA A 218 20.39 23.81 -5.57
C ALA A 218 18.95 23.70 -6.08
N ALA A 219 18.73 23.22 -7.31
CA ALA A 219 17.40 22.97 -7.87
C ALA A 219 16.63 21.90 -7.08
N CYS A 220 17.27 20.76 -6.77
CA CYS A 220 16.70 19.71 -5.93
C CYS A 220 16.37 20.20 -4.51
N TRP A 221 17.27 21.00 -3.91
CA TRP A 221 17.05 21.60 -2.59
C TRP A 221 15.86 22.55 -2.59
N HIS A 222 15.77 23.44 -3.59
CA HIS A 222 14.64 24.32 -3.77
C HIS A 222 13.33 23.54 -3.90
N LEU A 223 13.31 22.42 -4.64
CA LEU A 223 12.12 21.55 -4.72
C LEU A 223 11.77 20.84 -3.42
N GLY A 224 12.77 20.47 -2.60
CA GLY A 224 12.57 19.83 -1.30
C GLY A 224 12.05 20.79 -0.23
N THR A 225 12.42 22.07 -0.32
CA THR A 225 12.08 23.12 0.65
C THR A 225 10.81 23.90 0.29
N ASN A 226 10.36 23.86 -0.98
CA ASN A 226 9.14 24.52 -1.42
C ASN A 226 7.89 23.81 -0.87
N ARG A 227 7.39 24.26 0.29
CA ARG A 227 6.16 23.75 0.91
C ARG A 227 4.87 24.11 0.13
N GLY A 228 4.96 24.89 -0.95
CA GLY A 228 3.82 25.54 -1.60
C GLY A 228 3.27 24.90 -2.88
N ARG A 229 4.00 24.03 -3.58
CA ARG A 229 3.43 23.31 -4.73
C ARG A 229 2.88 21.97 -4.29
N VAL A 230 1.60 21.95 -3.94
CA VAL A 230 0.82 20.70 -3.95
C VAL A 230 0.67 20.31 -5.41
N PHE A 231 1.53 19.42 -5.89
CA PHE A 231 1.33 18.81 -7.21
C PHE A 231 0.19 17.81 -7.09
N SER A 232 -1.00 18.20 -7.54
CA SER A 232 -2.12 17.29 -7.70
C SER A 232 -2.03 16.61 -9.06
N LEU A 233 -1.42 15.44 -9.11
CA LEU A 233 -1.77 14.45 -10.11
C LEU A 233 -2.15 13.20 -9.32
N SER A 234 -3.45 12.84 -9.35
CA SER A 234 -4.10 11.70 -8.67
C SER A 234 -4.60 11.85 -7.22
N GLY A 235 -5.05 13.03 -6.79
CA GLY A 235 -6.01 13.15 -5.67
C GLY A 235 -5.54 12.76 -4.25
N VAL A 236 -4.30 12.29 -4.07
CA VAL A 236 -3.77 11.91 -2.75
C VAL A 236 -2.83 13.01 -2.23
N LYS A 237 -3.33 13.83 -1.31
CA LYS A 237 -2.51 14.81 -0.57
C LYS A 237 -1.60 14.05 0.43
N LYS A 238 -0.32 13.86 0.10
CA LYS A 238 0.69 13.42 1.08
C LYS A 238 1.84 14.42 1.17
N LYS A 239 2.07 14.92 2.39
CA LYS A 239 3.28 15.65 2.76
C LYS A 239 4.41 14.63 2.90
N ILE A 240 5.41 14.69 2.03
CA ILE A 240 6.62 13.87 2.15
C ILE A 240 7.81 14.82 2.12
N LYS A 241 8.54 14.88 3.24
CA LYS A 241 9.87 15.50 3.31
C LYS A 241 10.85 14.51 2.69
N VAL A 242 11.35 14.82 1.50
CA VAL A 242 12.53 14.14 0.96
C VAL A 242 13.75 14.95 1.38
N ILE A 243 14.61 14.34 2.19
CA ILE A 243 15.96 14.85 2.45
C ILE A 243 16.82 14.28 1.33
N PHE A 244 17.26 15.12 0.40
CA PHE A 244 18.27 14.72 -0.55
C PHE A 244 19.61 14.63 0.19
N PHE A 245 20.16 13.43 0.31
CA PHE A 245 21.57 13.24 0.60
C PHE A 245 22.30 13.33 -0.74
N TRP A 246 23.07 14.41 -0.91
CA TRP A 246 24.09 14.56 -1.95
C TRP A 246 25.46 14.34 -1.33
#